data_AF-A0A939ZXZ2-F1
#
_entry.id   AF-A0A939ZXZ2-F1
#
_cell.length_a   1.000
_cell.length_b   1.000
_cell.length_c   1.000
_cell.angle_alpha   90.00
_cell.angle_beta   90.00
_cell.angle_gamma   90.00
#
_symmetry.space_group_name_H-M   'P 1'
#
loop_
_entity.id
_entity.type
_entity.pdbx_description
1 polymer ?
#
loop_
_entity_poly.entity_id
_entity_poly.type
_entity_poly.pdbx_seq_one_letter_code
_entity_poly.pdbx_strand_id
1 'polypeptide(L)'
;CSPLIGEYATAMMDVSDGISKDLNTLCAASGAGARLEKELIPVWEPLKEYCRDRGEDPLRTALAGGEDYGLLVTAAPEDCGRIEAVMREQGVPCRRLGTMTCGPAKAEMDGKPLPEGWQHFTEDSSWN
;
A
#
# COMPACT_ATOMS: atom_id res chain seq x y z
N CYS A 1 18.07 -21.43 6.33
CA CYS A 1 17.12 -20.45 5.78
C CYS A 1 17.52 -19.07 6.28
N SER A 2 18.21 -18.28 5.46
CA SER A 2 18.47 -16.87 5.80
C SER A 2 17.13 -16.11 5.72
N PRO A 3 16.78 -15.23 6.66
CA PRO A 3 15.58 -14.41 6.55
C PRO A 3 15.77 -13.38 5.42
N LEU A 4 15.33 -13.73 4.21
CA LEU A 4 15.59 -13.01 2.94
C LEU A 4 15.60 -11.48 3.07
N ILE A 5 14.56 -10.90 3.70
CA ILE A 5 14.49 -9.45 3.95
C ILE A 5 14.25 -9.10 5.42
N GLY A 6 14.09 -10.09 6.30
CA GLY A 6 13.69 -9.87 7.69
C GLY A 6 14.75 -9.14 8.52
N GLU A 7 16.01 -9.17 8.09
CA GLU A 7 17.10 -8.40 8.69
C GLU A 7 17.00 -6.89 8.39
N TYR A 8 16.33 -6.54 7.28
CA TYR A 8 16.27 -5.17 6.76
C TYR A 8 14.89 -4.52 6.93
N ALA A 9 13.85 -5.33 7.12
CA ALA A 9 12.48 -4.86 7.28
C ALA A 9 12.24 -4.35 8.72
N THR A 10 11.65 -3.16 8.84
CA THR A 10 11.28 -2.55 10.13
C THR A 10 9.84 -2.88 10.55
N ALA A 11 8.95 -3.06 9.58
CA ALA A 11 7.58 -3.55 9.76
C ALA A 11 7.08 -4.17 8.46
N MET A 12 6.15 -5.12 8.57
CA MET A 12 5.57 -5.81 7.42
C MET A 12 4.09 -6.16 7.69
N MET A 13 3.25 -6.08 6.66
CA MET A 13 1.82 -6.41 6.72
C MET A 13 1.36 -6.99 5.38
N ASP A 14 0.48 -7.98 5.42
CA ASP A 14 -0.20 -8.49 4.23
C ASP A 14 -1.30 -7.52 3.77
N VAL A 15 -1.47 -7.42 2.45
CA VAL A 15 -2.52 -6.60 1.84
C VAL A 15 -3.72 -7.49 1.55
N SER A 16 -4.85 -7.20 2.19
CA SER A 16 -6.09 -7.97 2.06
C SER A 16 -7.33 -7.10 1.87
N ASP A 17 -7.37 -5.91 2.47
CA ASP A 17 -8.48 -4.97 2.32
C ASP A 17 -8.12 -3.75 1.44
N GLY A 18 -6.91 -3.78 0.89
CA GLY A 18 -6.35 -2.79 -0.03
C GLY A 18 -5.31 -1.91 0.63
N ILE A 19 -4.37 -1.44 -0.20
CA ILE A 19 -3.18 -0.68 0.24
C ILE A 19 -3.58 0.48 1.16
N SER A 20 -4.68 1.17 0.86
CA SER A 20 -5.11 2.33 1.65
C SER A 20 -5.45 1.96 3.09
N LYS A 21 -6.18 0.86 3.31
CA LYS A 21 -6.61 0.46 4.65
C LYS A 21 -5.46 -0.18 5.41
N ASP A 22 -4.75 -1.10 4.79
CA ASP A 22 -3.66 -1.84 5.43
C ASP A 22 -2.49 -0.91 5.77
N LEU A 23 -2.16 0.06 4.91
CA LEU A 23 -1.15 1.06 5.23
C LEU A 23 -1.56 1.98 6.39
N ASN A 24 -2.84 2.37 6.48
CA ASN A 24 -3.32 3.14 7.63
C ASN A 24 -3.27 2.33 8.93
N THR A 25 -3.59 1.03 8.88
CA THR A 25 -3.43 0.11 10.03
C THR A 25 -1.96 0.01 10.45
N LEU A 26 -1.04 -0.17 9.49
CA LEU A 26 0.40 -0.18 9.74
C LEU A 26 0.89 1.15 10.36
N CYS A 27 0.42 2.29 9.83
CA CYS A 27 0.71 3.62 10.37
C CYS A 27 0.26 3.76 11.82
N ALA A 28 -0.98 3.36 12.12
CA ALA A 28 -1.56 3.40 13.46
C ALA A 28 -0.77 2.52 14.45
N ALA A 29 -0.42 1.29 14.06
CA ALA A 29 0.36 0.38 14.88
C ALA A 29 1.80 0.87 15.11
N SER A 30 2.38 1.60 14.15
CA SER A 30 3.75 2.10 14.21
C SER A 30 3.88 3.50 14.84
N GLY A 31 2.76 4.20 15.06
CA GLY A 31 2.77 5.60 15.52
C GLY A 31 3.41 6.57 14.52
N ALA A 32 3.39 6.24 13.23
CA ALA A 32 4.04 6.99 12.15
C ALA A 32 3.07 7.21 10.99
N GLY A 33 3.27 8.27 10.20
CA GLY A 33 2.52 8.51 8.98
C GLY A 33 3.17 7.85 7.76
N ALA A 34 2.51 7.92 6.60
CA ALA A 34 3.07 7.49 5.33
C ALA A 34 2.67 8.44 4.21
N ARG A 35 3.56 8.65 3.24
CA ARG A 35 3.30 9.38 2.00
C ARG A 35 3.55 8.47 0.82
N LEU A 36 2.52 8.24 0.03
CA LEU A 36 2.61 7.53 -1.24
C LEU A 36 2.90 8.49 -2.39
N GLU A 37 3.68 8.01 -3.35
CA GLU A 37 3.98 8.71 -4.60
C GLU A 37 3.14 8.09 -5.71
N LYS A 38 2.24 8.87 -6.29
CA LYS A 38 1.27 8.41 -7.29
C LYS A 38 1.92 7.68 -8.46
N GLU A 39 3.06 8.17 -8.93
CA GLU A 39 3.81 7.64 -10.07
C GLU A 39 4.44 6.26 -9.76
N LEU A 40 4.57 5.92 -8.48
CA LEU A 40 5.12 4.65 -8.02
C LEU A 40 4.06 3.57 -7.82
N ILE A 41 2.78 3.94 -7.75
CA ILE A 41 1.68 2.98 -7.57
C ILE A 41 1.53 2.15 -8.86
N PRO A 42 1.65 0.81 -8.79
CA PRO A 42 1.45 -0.04 -9.95
C PRO A 42 -0.03 -0.05 -10.35
N VAL A 43 -0.32 0.48 -11.53
CA VAL A 43 -1.63 0.38 -12.17
C VAL A 43 -1.47 -0.38 -13.47
N TRP A 44 -1.87 -1.64 -13.47
CA TRP A 44 -1.74 -2.55 -14.61
C TRP A 44 -2.69 -2.15 -15.74
N GLU A 45 -2.30 -2.39 -16.99
CA GLU A 45 -3.11 -2.00 -18.16
C GLU A 45 -4.53 -2.60 -18.15
N PRO A 46 -4.74 -3.88 -17.78
CA PRO A 46 -6.10 -4.44 -17.68
C PRO A 46 -6.99 -3.68 -16.68
N LEU A 47 -6.43 -3.20 -15.57
CA LEU A 47 -7.17 -2.38 -14.60
C LEU A 47 -7.52 -1.01 -15.19
N LYS A 48 -6.62 -0.40 -15.97
CA LYS A 48 -6.92 0.86 -16.66
C LYS A 48 -8.03 0.70 -17.69
N GLU A 49 -8.02 -0.39 -18.45
CA GLU A 49 -9.07 -0.71 -19.42
C GLU A 49 -10.40 -0.92 -18.71
N TYR A 50 -10.42 -1.75 -17.66
CA TYR A 50 -11.60 -2.00 -16.83
C TYR A 50 -12.20 -0.70 -16.27
N CYS A 51 -11.37 0.17 -15.70
CA CYS A 51 -11.85 1.44 -15.15
C CYS A 51 -12.31 2.42 -16.23
N ARG A 52 -11.66 2.43 -17.40
CA ARG A 52 -12.05 3.28 -18.54
C ARG A 52 -13.46 2.97 -19.02
N ASP A 53 -13.79 1.69 -19.14
CA ASP A 53 -15.12 1.24 -19.59
C ASP A 53 -16.24 1.61 -18.60
N ARG A 54 -15.88 1.87 -17.34
CA ARG A 54 -16.80 2.15 -16.23
C ARG A 54 -16.79 3.62 -15.79
N GLY A 55 -15.89 4.43 -16.35
CA GLY A 55 -15.68 5.82 -15.93
C GLY A 55 -15.10 5.95 -14.52
N GLU A 56 -14.36 4.94 -14.05
CA GLU A 56 -13.74 4.90 -12.72
C GLU A 56 -12.28 5.39 -12.77
N ASP A 57 -11.74 5.85 -11.63
CA ASP A 57 -10.33 6.22 -11.51
C ASP A 57 -9.49 4.96 -11.18
N PRO A 58 -8.62 4.49 -12.10
CA PRO A 58 -7.85 3.27 -11.89
C PRO A 58 -6.86 3.35 -10.73
N LEU A 59 -6.38 4.56 -10.38
CA LEU A 59 -5.52 4.73 -9.21
C LEU A 59 -6.31 4.53 -7.91
N ARG A 60 -7.53 5.08 -7.86
CA ARG A 60 -8.43 4.87 -6.73
C ARG A 60 -8.76 3.39 -6.57
N THR A 61 -9.05 2.70 -7.68
CA THR A 61 -9.34 1.26 -7.68
C THR A 61 -8.14 0.44 -7.24
N ALA A 62 -6.92 0.76 -7.70
CA ALA A 62 -5.70 0.08 -7.27
C ALA A 62 -5.39 0.27 -5.77
N LEU A 63 -5.77 1.42 -5.20
CA LEU A 63 -5.51 1.73 -3.79
C LEU A 63 -6.58 1.18 -2.84
N ALA A 64 -7.81 0.99 -3.32
CA ALA A 64 -8.94 0.53 -2.52
C ALA A 64 -9.31 -0.94 -2.77
N GLY A 65 -8.83 -1.57 -3.85
CA GLY A 65 -9.02 -2.98 -4.14
C GLY A 65 -8.23 -3.86 -3.17
N GLY A 66 -8.86 -4.92 -2.65
CA GLY A 66 -8.27 -5.81 -1.63
C GLY A 66 -7.78 -7.17 -2.13
N GLU A 67 -8.07 -7.56 -3.37
CA GLU A 67 -7.92 -8.95 -3.82
C GLU A 67 -6.57 -9.26 -4.52
N ASP A 68 -5.65 -8.29 -4.57
CA ASP A 68 -4.36 -8.44 -5.26
C ASP A 68 -3.25 -9.10 -4.40
N TYR A 69 -3.52 -9.38 -3.11
CA TYR A 69 -2.66 -10.09 -2.14
C TYR A 69 -1.15 -9.85 -2.29
N GLY A 70 -0.68 -8.68 -1.82
CA GLY A 70 0.75 -8.32 -1.75
C GLY A 70 1.27 -8.19 -0.32
N LEU A 71 2.57 -7.91 -0.16
CA LEU A 71 3.18 -7.55 1.13
C LEU A 71 3.57 -6.07 1.13
N LEU A 72 3.14 -5.34 2.15
CA LEU A 72 3.71 -4.03 2.50
C LEU A 72 4.90 -4.24 3.41
N VAL A 73 6.04 -3.66 3.04
CA VAL A 73 7.28 -3.72 3.82
C VAL A 73 7.79 -2.29 4.01
N THR A 74 8.17 -1.96 5.24
CA THR A 74 8.92 -0.74 5.56
C THR A 74 10.35 -1.09 5.91
N ALA A 75 11.28 -0.18 5.64
CA ALA A 75 12.70 -0.33 5.93
C ALA A 75 13.34 1.05 6.09
N ALA A 76 14.55 1.07 6.67
CA ALA A 76 15.38 2.27 6.66
C ALA A 76 15.79 2.63 5.21
N PRO A 77 15.93 3.93 4.87
CA PRO A 77 16.30 4.35 3.51
C PRO A 77 17.56 3.67 2.94
N GLU A 78 18.55 3.44 3.79
CA GLU A 78 19.81 2.76 3.48
C GLU A 78 19.64 1.26 3.16
N ASP A 79 18.55 0.65 3.61
CA ASP A 79 18.27 -0.77 3.45
C ASP A 79 17.29 -1.06 2.30
N CYS A 80 16.55 -0.05 1.81
CA CYS A 80 15.65 -0.20 0.67
C CYS A 80 16.34 -0.84 -0.55
N GLY A 81 17.55 -0.38 -0.89
CA GLY A 81 18.31 -0.91 -2.03
C GLY A 81 18.71 -2.37 -1.86
N ARG A 82 18.94 -2.83 -0.62
CA ARG A 82 19.26 -4.24 -0.33
C ARG A 82 18.02 -5.12 -0.49
N ILE A 83 16.88 -4.68 0.03
CA ILE A 83 15.60 -5.38 -0.13
C ILE A 83 15.25 -5.52 -1.61
N GLU A 84 15.36 -4.45 -2.39
CA GLU A 84 15.10 -4.48 -3.83
C GLU A 84 16.04 -5.44 -4.57
N ALA A 85 17.33 -5.46 -4.21
CA ALA A 85 18.30 -6.39 -4.80
C ALA A 85 17.97 -7.85 -4.50
N VAL A 86 17.67 -8.18 -3.24
CA VAL A 86 17.28 -9.53 -2.81
C VAL A 86 16.02 -9.98 -3.54
N MET A 87 14.98 -9.13 -3.59
CA MET A 87 13.73 -9.46 -4.27
C MET A 87 13.93 -9.71 -5.76
N ARG A 88 14.77 -8.90 -6.41
CA ARG A 88 15.15 -9.09 -7.82
C ARG A 88 15.88 -10.41 -8.06
N GLU A 89 16.81 -10.79 -7.19
CA GLU A 89 17.53 -12.08 -7.28
C GLU A 89 16.59 -13.28 -7.13
N GLN A 90 15.53 -13.15 -6.32
CA GLN A 90 14.50 -14.17 -6.16
C GLN A 90 13.43 -14.14 -7.27
N GLY A 91 13.49 -13.18 -8.19
CA GLY A 91 12.47 -13.00 -9.23
C GLY A 91 11.10 -12.57 -8.69
N VAL A 92 11.05 -12.00 -7.47
CA VAL A 92 9.82 -11.51 -6.85
C VAL A 92 9.65 -10.02 -7.17
N PRO A 93 8.52 -9.60 -7.79
CA PRO A 93 8.26 -8.18 -8.02
C PRO A 93 8.22 -7.42 -6.70
N CYS A 94 9.05 -6.40 -6.58
CA CYS A 94 9.07 -5.49 -5.44
C CYS A 94 9.12 -4.06 -5.97
N ARG A 95 8.29 -3.19 -5.40
CA ARG A 95 8.21 -1.79 -5.82
C ARG A 95 8.08 -0.91 -4.60
N ARG A 96 8.95 0.09 -4.50
CA ARG A 96 8.80 1.18 -3.54
C ARG A 96 7.57 1.99 -3.92
N LEU A 97 6.68 2.25 -2.96
CA LEU A 97 5.44 3.01 -3.15
C LEU A 97 5.50 4.44 -2.58
N GLY A 98 6.47 4.71 -1.70
CA GLY A 98 6.57 5.99 -1.01
C GLY A 98 7.54 6.00 0.16
N THR A 99 7.21 6.76 1.21
CA THR A 99 8.03 6.95 2.41
C THR A 99 7.19 6.98 3.68
N MET A 100 7.75 6.51 4.80
CA MET A 100 7.18 6.73 6.13
C MET A 100 7.56 8.14 6.62
N THR A 101 6.68 8.78 7.39
CA THR A 101 6.85 10.16 7.85
C THR A 101 6.69 10.29 9.37
N CYS A 102 7.43 11.23 9.95
CA CYS A 102 7.18 11.68 11.32
C CYS A 102 5.96 12.61 11.29
N GLY A 103 4.85 12.20 11.87
CA GLY A 103 3.60 12.96 11.77
C GLY A 103 2.38 12.19 12.29
N PRO A 104 1.16 12.68 11.99
CA PRO A 104 -0.07 11.96 12.30
C PRO A 104 -0.01 10.54 11.75
N ALA A 105 -0.49 9.55 12.52
CA ALA A 105 -0.50 8.14 12.13
C ALA A 105 -1.55 7.85 11.03
N LYS A 106 -1.34 8.46 9.86
CA LYS A 106 -2.21 8.42 8.69
C LYS A 106 -1.38 8.39 7.41
N ALA A 107 -1.92 7.71 6.41
CA ALA A 107 -1.35 7.69 5.07
C ALA A 107 -1.96 8.78 4.18
N GLU A 108 -1.12 9.42 3.37
CA GLU A 108 -1.50 10.46 2.41
C GLU A 108 -0.88 10.23 1.03
N MET A 109 -1.49 10.85 0.01
CA MET A 109 -0.95 10.98 -1.34
C MET A 109 -1.28 12.39 -1.83
N ASP A 110 -0.29 13.12 -2.34
CA ASP A 110 -0.44 14.52 -2.77
C ASP A 110 -1.06 15.46 -1.71
N GLY A 111 -0.71 15.23 -0.43
CA GLY A 111 -1.23 16.00 0.72
C GLY A 111 -2.71 15.75 1.03
N LYS A 112 -3.31 14.70 0.46
CA LYS A 112 -4.69 14.28 0.71
C LYS A 112 -4.70 12.89 1.35
N PRO A 113 -5.68 12.60 2.22
CA PRO A 113 -5.89 11.24 2.72
C PRO A 113 -6.07 10.25 1.56
N LEU A 114 -5.56 9.03 1.75
CA LEU A 114 -5.82 7.92 0.82
C LEU A 114 -7.34 7.63 0.73
N PRO A 115 -7.82 7.11 -0.41
CA PRO A 115 -9.23 6.72 -0.54
C PRO A 115 -9.60 5.66 0.51
N GLU A 116 -10.86 5.65 0.92
CA GLU A 116 -11.37 4.61 1.82
C GLU A 116 -11.25 3.24 1.13
N GLY A 117 -10.59 2.29 1.80
CA GLY A 117 -10.46 0.91 1.35
C GLY A 117 -11.74 0.11 1.56
N TRP A 118 -11.69 -1.18 1.23
CA TRP A 118 -12.86 -2.05 1.32
C TRP A 118 -13.33 -2.26 2.78
N GLN A 119 -14.64 -2.23 2.98
CA GLN A 119 -15.30 -2.41 4.29
C GLN A 119 -16.33 -3.54 4.20
N HIS A 120 -16.26 -4.49 5.12
CA HIS A 120 -17.21 -5.61 5.22
C HIS A 120 -18.66 -5.15 5.43
N PHE A 121 -18.85 -4.01 6.08
CA PHE A 121 -20.14 -3.41 6.32
C PHE A 121 -20.00 -1.91 6.10
N THR A 122 -20.75 -1.36 5.15
CA THR A 122 -21.09 0.06 5.19
C THR A 122 -22.09 0.22 6.32
N GLU A 123 -21.86 1.14 7.27
CA GLU A 123 -22.90 1.53 8.23
C GLU A 123 -24.07 2.15 7.46
N ASP A 124 -24.99 1.31 6.97
CA ASP A 124 -26.34 1.72 6.60
C ASP A 124 -27.07 2.01 7.91
N SER A 125 -26.92 3.25 8.38
CA SER A 125 -27.75 3.83 9.43
C SER A 125 -29.13 4.22 8.87
N SER A 126 -29.77 3.31 8.15
CA SER A 126 -31.18 3.39 7.75
C SER A 126 -32.09 2.80 8.84
N TRP A 127 -31.94 3.32 10.07
CA TRP A 127 -32.95 3.24 11.11
C TRP A 127 -33.08 4.62 11.78
N ASN A 128 -33.79 5.51 11.10
CA ASN A 128 -34.49 6.62 11.73
C ASN A 128 -35.75 6.96 10.92
#